data_AF-A0A2T3JNZ0-F1
#
_entry.id   AF-A0A2T3JNZ0-F1
#
_cell.length_a   1.000
_cell.length_b   1.000
_cell.length_c   1.000
_cell.angle_alpha   90.00
_cell.angle_beta   90.00
_cell.angle_gamma   90.00
#
_symmetry.space_group_name_H-M   'P 1'
#
loop_
_entity.id
_entity.type
_entity.pdbx_description
1 polymer ?
#
loop_
_entity_poly.entity_id
_entity_poly.type
_entity_poly.pdbx_seq_one_letter_code
_entity_poly.pdbx_strand_id
1 'polypeptide(L)' 'MSNMPMNGVYRAVFKANIVMSQSFMEERYQLHKNDKSLTLEKVKISDKTNYREAILTGSSTDIYNKVQEIIISIQ' A
#
# COMPACT_ATOMS: atom_id res chain seq x y z
N MET A 1 9.47 -19.84 -3.99
CA MET A 1 9.35 -18.80 -2.93
C MET A 1 7.93 -18.82 -2.40
N SER A 2 7.76 -18.89 -1.08
CA SER A 2 6.44 -18.81 -0.46
C SER A 2 5.87 -17.40 -0.63
N ASN A 3 4.65 -17.31 -1.15
CA ASN A 3 3.93 -16.04 -1.21
C ASN A 3 3.62 -15.55 0.21
N MET A 4 3.82 -14.26 0.45
CA MET A 4 3.38 -13.63 1.69
C MET A 4 1.86 -13.82 1.85
N PRO A 5 1.36 -14.31 2.99
CA PRO A 5 -0.08 -14.41 3.22
C PRO A 5 -0.74 -13.03 3.10
N MET A 6 -1.89 -12.95 2.44
CA MET A 6 -2.58 -11.67 2.23
C MET A 6 -2.88 -10.92 3.53
N ASN A 7 -3.15 -11.62 4.62
CA ASN A 7 -3.30 -11.02 5.96
C ASN A 7 -2.06 -10.24 6.40
N GLY A 8 -0.87 -10.72 6.05
CA GLY A 8 0.39 -10.02 6.29
C GLY A 8 0.51 -8.74 5.46
N VAL A 9 0.09 -8.79 4.19
CA VAL A 9 0.07 -7.63 3.29
C VAL A 9 -0.91 -6.56 3.78
N TYR A 10 -2.14 -6.94 4.13
CA TYR A 10 -3.14 -6.01 4.68
C TYR A 10 -2.64 -5.34 5.96
N ARG A 11 -2.02 -6.09 6.87
CA ARG A 11 -1.43 -5.55 8.10
C ARG A 11 -0.31 -4.56 7.81
N ALA A 12 0.55 -4.83 6.82
CA ALA A 12 1.61 -3.91 6.43
C ALA A 12 1.04 -2.60 5.88
N VAL A 13 0.07 -2.67 4.97
CA VAL A 13 -0.58 -1.48 4.38
C VAL A 13 -1.28 -0.65 5.46
N PHE A 14 -1.96 -1.31 6.40
CA PHE A 14 -2.59 -0.63 7.53
C PHE A 14 -1.55 0.12 8.39
N LYS A 15 -0.42 -0.52 8.71
CA LYS A 15 0.68 0.14 9.44
C LYS A 15 1.25 1.34 8.69
N ALA A 16 1.48 1.23 7.38
CA ALA A 16 1.94 2.35 6.56
C ALA A 16 0.96 3.53 6.60
N ASN A 17 -0.34 3.25 6.52
CA ASN A 17 -1.36 4.27 6.65
C ASN A 17 -1.38 4.94 8.03
N ILE A 18 -1.11 4.21 9.12
CA ILE A 18 -0.95 4.82 10.46
C ILE A 18 0.23 5.77 10.47
N VAL A 19 1.39 5.32 10.01
CA VAL A 19 2.63 6.12 10.01
C VAL A 19 2.45 7.40 9.16
N MET A 20 1.85 7.29 7.97
CA MET A 20 1.51 8.47 7.16
C MET A 20 0.55 9.44 7.85
N SER A 21 -0.41 8.93 8.64
CA SER A 21 -1.31 9.79 9.43
C SER A 21 -0.56 10.61 10.46
N GLN A 22 0.38 9.96 11.15
CA GLN A 22 1.20 10.60 12.18
C GLN A 22 2.11 11.69 11.58
N SER A 23 2.50 11.52 10.31
CA SER A 23 3.26 12.51 9.54
C SER A 23 2.38 13.53 8.81
N PHE A 24 1.08 13.63 9.13
CA PHE A 24 0.11 14.56 8.50
C PHE A 24 0.01 14.47 6.97
N MET A 25 0.33 13.31 6.38
CA MET A 25 0.18 13.10 4.94
C MET A 25 -1.29 12.86 4.59
N GLU A 26 -1.78 13.56 3.57
CA GLU A 26 -3.15 13.40 3.04
C GLU A 26 -3.32 12.17 2.12
N GLU A 27 -2.22 11.49 1.82
CA GLU A 27 -2.16 10.32 0.97
C GLU A 27 -2.34 9.03 1.77
N ARG A 28 -2.91 8.00 1.14
CA ARG A 28 -3.13 6.68 1.71
C ARG A 28 -2.80 5.59 0.70
N TYR A 29 -2.37 4.45 1.22
CA TYR A 29 -2.21 3.25 0.43
C TYR A 29 -3.47 2.40 0.45
N GLN A 30 -3.80 1.84 -0.70
CA GLN A 30 -4.87 0.87 -0.90
C GLN A 30 -4.36 -0.31 -1.72
N LEU A 31 -5.04 -1.45 -1.58
CA LEU A 31 -4.75 -2.65 -2.37
C LEU A 31 -5.89 -2.88 -3.35
N HIS A 32 -5.56 -2.94 -4.62
CA HIS A 32 -6.46 -3.38 -5.68
C HIS A 32 -6.08 -4.80 -6.09
N LYS A 33 -7.01 -5.73 -6.00
CA LYS A 33 -6.80 -7.10 -6.44
C LYS A 33 -7.65 -7.38 -7.67
N ASN A 34 -6.99 -7.69 -8.78
CA ASN A 34 -7.62 -8.27 -9.97
C ASN A 34 -7.28 -9.77 -10.04
N ASP A 35 -7.98 -10.52 -10.91
CA ASP A 35 -7.88 -11.98 -10.98
C ASP A 35 -6.45 -12.53 -11.11
N LYS A 36 -5.51 -11.74 -11.62
CA LYS A 36 -4.12 -12.13 -11.88
C LYS A 36 -3.08 -11.32 -11.11
N SER A 37 -3.44 -10.23 -10.45
CA SER A 37 -2.46 -9.28 -9.91
C SER A 37 -2.94 -8.56 -8.67
N LEU A 38 -1.98 -8.20 -7.81
CA LEU A 38 -2.19 -7.28 -6.70
C LEU A 38 -1.47 -5.97 -7.01
N THR A 39 -2.18 -4.87 -6.91
CA THR A 39 -1.65 -3.52 -7.13
C THR A 39 -1.73 -2.74 -5.83
N LEU A 40 -0.60 -2.17 -5.41
CA LEU A 40 -0.54 -1.15 -4.38
C LEU A 40 -0.79 0.20 -5.04
N GLU A 41 -1.83 0.89 -4.59
CA GLU A 41 -2.23 2.20 -5.08
C GLU A 41 -2.03 3.24 -4.00
N LYS A 42 -1.66 4.46 -4.39
CA LYS A 42 -1.68 5.64 -3.54
C LYS A 42 -2.87 6.50 -3.93
N VAL A 43 -3.65 6.92 -2.94
CA VAL A 43 -4.87 7.69 -3.11
C VAL A 43 -4.83 8.91 -2.20
N LYS A 44 -5.38 10.03 -2.66
CA LYS A 44 -5.49 11.25 -1.84
C LYS A 44 -6.86 11.30 -1.19
N ILE A 45 -6.92 11.38 0.15
CA ILE A 45 -8.19 11.29 0.91
C ILE A 45 -9.13 12.46 0.58
N SER A 46 -8.57 13.64 0.35
CA SER A 46 -9.31 14.88 0.09
C SER A 46 -9.80 14.99 -1.36
N ASP A 47 -9.39 14.08 -2.25
CA ASP A 47 -9.57 14.26 -3.69
C ASP A 47 -10.87 13.64 -4.19
N LYS A 48 -11.84 14.51 -4.53
CA LYS A 48 -13.12 14.12 -5.13
C LYS A 48 -12.97 13.58 -6.56
N THR A 49 -11.79 13.73 -7.16
CA THR A 49 -11.53 13.31 -8.55
C THR A 49 -11.22 11.82 -8.70
N ASN A 50 -11.25 11.03 -7.61
CA ASN A 50 -10.85 9.62 -7.60
C ASN A 50 -9.43 9.40 -8.12
N TYR A 51 -8.51 10.35 -7.92
CA TYR A 51 -7.13 10.17 -8.33
C TYR A 51 -6.47 8.99 -7.58
N ARG A 52 -5.96 8.04 -8.36
CA ARG A 52 -5.26 6.84 -7.87
C ARG A 52 -3.97 6.69 -8.67
N GLU A 53 -2.86 6.60 -7.96
CA GLU A 53 -1.55 6.37 -8.54
C GLU A 53 -1.13 4.92 -8.25
N ALA A 54 -0.86 4.13 -9.29
CA ALA A 54 -0.33 2.78 -9.11
C ALA A 54 1.15 2.86 -8.71
N ILE A 55 1.50 2.30 -7.55
CA ILE A 55 2.86 2.28 -7.01
C ILE A 55 3.61 1.02 -7.43
N LEU A 56 2.95 -0.13 -7.33
CA LEU A 56 3.53 -1.42 -7.70
C LEU A 56 2.42 -2.40 -8.04
N THR A 57 2.57 -3.14 -9.13
CA THR A 57 1.75 -4.31 -9.45
C THR A 57 2.63 -5.55 -9.40
N GLY A 58 2.25 -6.55 -8.60
CA GLY A 58 3.08 -7.74 -8.40
C GLY A 58 2.43 -8.80 -7.52
N SER A 59 3.26 -9.70 -7.01
CA SER A 59 2.84 -10.72 -6.04
C SER A 59 2.60 -10.12 -4.66
N SER A 60 1.97 -10.88 -3.77
CA SER A 60 1.77 -10.45 -2.37
C SER A 60 3.10 -10.19 -1.65
N THR A 61 4.17 -10.90 -2.00
CA THR A 61 5.52 -10.70 -1.45
C THR A 61 6.12 -9.38 -1.94
N ASP A 62 5.98 -9.07 -3.24
CA ASP A 62 6.50 -7.81 -3.80
C ASP A 62 5.82 -6.60 -3.15
N ILE A 63 4.49 -6.66 -3.04
CA ILE A 63 3.71 -5.61 -2.38
C ILE A 63 4.12 -5.47 -0.90
N TYR A 64 4.26 -6.59 -0.18
CA TYR A 64 4.67 -6.55 1.23
C TYR A 64 6.03 -5.85 1.40
N ASN A 65 7.03 -6.24 0.61
CA ASN A 65 8.36 -5.65 0.66
C ASN A 65 8.31 -4.15 0.35
N LYS A 66 7.54 -3.76 -0.68
CA LYS A 66 7.40 -2.35 -1.04
C LYS A 66 6.79 -1.52 0.07
N VAL A 67 5.80 -2.06 0.78
CA VAL A 67 5.18 -1.36 1.91
C VAL A 67 6.14 -1.24 3.09
N GLN A 68 6.98 -2.25 3.35
CA GLN A 68 8.03 -2.14 4.39
C GLN A 68 9.04 -1.03 4.05
N GLU A 69 9.52 -0.96 2.81
CA GLU A 69 10.41 0.13 2.35
C GLU A 69 9.78 1.50 2.60
N ILE A 70 8.51 1.66 2.28
CA ILE A 70 7.78 2.92 2.47
C ILE A 70 7.69 3.29 3.95
N ILE A 71 7.32 2.34 4.82
CA ILE A 71 7.26 2.59 6.27
C ILE A 71 8.62 3.10 6.78
N ILE A 72 9.70 2.44 6.38
CA ILE A 72 11.06 2.83 6.77
C ILE A 72 11.41 4.23 6.25
N SER A 73 10.94 4.62 5.06
CA SER A 73 11.23 5.95 4.51
C SER A 73 10.47 7.11 5.16
N ILE A 74 9.40 6.83 5.91
CA ILE A 74 8.60 7.86 6.61
C ILE A 74 9.06 8.01 8.07
N GLN A 75 9.60 6.96 8.67
CA GLN A 75 10.18 6.97 10.03
C GLN A 75 11.52 7.69 10.06
#